data_AF-A0A023FR77-F1
#
_entry.id   AF-A0A023FR77-F1
#
_cell.length_a   1.000
_cell.length_b   1.000
_cell.length_c   1.000
_cell.angle_alpha   90.00
_cell.angle_beta   90.00
_cell.angle_gamma   90.00
#
_symmetry.space_group_name_H-M   'P 1'
#
loop_
_entity.id
_entity.type
_entity.pdbx_description
1 polymer ?
#
loop_
_entity_poly.entity_id
_entity_poly.type
_entity_poly.pdbx_seq_one_letter_code
_entity_poly.pdbx_strand_id
1 'polypeptide(L)'
;MQVLWICALAIGLAAAEGQETGVAPGCGDPSPDPSAAKKEVKKYGIFTDVNGCKHKVLQSYEKLRLTSCVIECPKYNKTAPFRSTCLQLLKKTVQEREDSAPKTCRVGRCVHRRCVLGPTTQKCWVPEDSKDYRE
;
A
#
# COMPACT_ATOMS: atom_id res chain seq x y z
N MET A 1 22.29 -31.67 42.46
CA MET A 1 21.49 -30.52 41.99
C MET A 1 20.48 -30.17 43.10
N GLN A 2 20.53 -28.94 43.60
CA GLN A 2 19.73 -28.42 44.73
C GLN A 2 18.26 -28.17 44.36
N VAL A 3 17.41 -28.21 45.39
CA VAL A 3 15.94 -28.23 45.36
C VAL A 3 15.38 -26.89 45.82
N LEU A 4 14.20 -26.52 45.28
CA LEU A 4 13.21 -25.53 45.74
C LEU A 4 13.60 -24.03 45.66
N TRP A 5 12.73 -23.21 45.08
CA TRP A 5 11.81 -22.39 45.87
C TRP A 5 10.67 -21.81 45.01
N ILE A 6 9.47 -21.93 45.57
CA ILE A 6 8.17 -21.49 45.08
C ILE A 6 8.04 -20.00 45.37
N CYS A 7 7.39 -19.23 44.51
CA CYS A 7 6.67 -18.01 44.89
C CYS A 7 5.42 -17.88 44.03
N ALA A 8 4.32 -18.43 44.53
CA ALA A 8 2.97 -18.07 44.12
C ALA A 8 2.64 -16.71 44.74
N LEU A 9 2.25 -15.74 43.91
CA LEU A 9 1.60 -14.51 44.37
C LEU A 9 0.17 -14.52 43.85
N ALA A 10 -0.72 -14.97 44.74
CA ALA A 10 -2.14 -14.72 44.65
C ALA A 10 -2.39 -13.24 44.95
N ILE A 11 -3.14 -12.56 44.08
CA ILE A 11 -3.78 -11.29 44.41
C ILE A 11 -5.27 -11.53 44.25
N GLY A 12 -5.96 -11.61 45.39
CA GLY A 12 -7.41 -11.65 45.48
C GLY A 12 -7.94 -10.34 46.05
N LEU A 13 -9.16 -10.01 45.58
CA LEU A 13 -10.18 -9.13 46.16
C LEU A 13 -9.94 -7.60 46.16
N ALA A 14 -10.80 -6.87 45.47
CA ALA A 14 -12.03 -6.33 46.10
C ALA A 14 -12.96 -5.73 45.03
N ALA A 15 -14.23 -6.14 45.05
CA ALA A 15 -15.32 -5.41 44.42
C ALA A 15 -15.60 -4.15 45.23
N ALA A 16 -15.72 -3.01 44.56
CA ALA A 16 -16.33 -1.81 45.11
C ALA A 16 -17.48 -1.43 44.17
N GLU A 17 -18.68 -1.79 44.61
CA GLU A 17 -19.93 -1.26 44.09
C GLU A 17 -20.14 0.11 44.77
N GLY A 18 -20.27 1.16 43.98
CA GLY A 18 -20.43 2.53 44.48
C GLY A 18 -20.98 3.43 43.38
N GLN A 19 -22.06 4.10 43.71
CA GLN A 19 -23.15 4.54 42.86
C GLN A 19 -23.05 6.04 42.47
N GLU A 20 -23.55 6.33 41.27
CA GLU A 20 -24.14 7.58 40.72
C GLU A 20 -23.56 8.99 40.94
N THR A 21 -23.85 9.78 39.90
CA THR A 21 -24.01 11.24 39.82
C THR A 21 -22.78 12.08 39.48
N GLY A 22 -22.90 12.76 38.34
CA GLY A 22 -21.98 13.78 37.88
C GLY A 22 -21.99 13.90 36.37
N VAL A 23 -23.15 14.22 35.79
CA VAL A 23 -23.22 14.75 34.42
C VAL A 23 -22.41 16.05 34.42
N ALA A 24 -21.18 16.00 33.92
CA ALA A 24 -20.41 17.18 33.57
C ALA A 24 -20.81 17.58 32.13
N PRO A 25 -21.40 18.77 31.92
CA PRO A 25 -21.72 19.25 30.59
C PRO A 25 -20.47 19.88 29.95
N GLY A 26 -20.14 19.42 28.74
CA GLY A 26 -19.38 20.20 27.78
C GLY A 26 -17.91 19.81 27.56
N CYS A 27 -17.68 18.96 26.56
CA CYS A 27 -16.79 19.28 25.43
C CYS A 27 -17.34 18.53 24.23
N GLY A 28 -17.54 19.26 23.13
CA GLY A 28 -18.45 18.92 22.04
C GLY A 28 -18.30 17.53 21.44
N ASP A 29 -19.40 17.06 20.87
CA ASP A 29 -19.42 15.98 19.89
C ASP A 29 -18.17 16.06 19.01
N PRO A 30 -17.46 14.95 18.76
CA PRO A 30 -16.63 14.90 17.58
C PRO A 30 -17.59 15.01 16.38
N SER A 31 -17.79 16.25 15.94
CA SER A 31 -18.21 16.56 14.58
C SER A 31 -17.37 15.65 13.69
N PRO A 32 -17.99 14.81 12.84
CA PRO A 32 -17.22 14.06 11.86
C PRO A 32 -16.62 15.08 10.91
N ASP A 33 -15.37 15.49 11.18
CA ASP A 33 -14.56 16.28 10.27
C ASP A 33 -14.65 15.63 8.89
N PRO A 34 -15.23 16.31 7.87
CA PRO A 34 -15.25 15.80 6.50
C PRO A 34 -13.83 15.69 5.91
N SER A 35 -12.82 16.21 6.61
CA SER A 35 -11.42 16.27 6.20
C SER A 35 -10.59 15.04 6.55
N ALA A 36 -11.15 14.03 7.23
CA ALA A 36 -10.56 12.69 7.24
C ALA A 36 -10.95 11.91 5.98
N ALA A 37 -10.84 12.54 4.80
CA ALA A 37 -10.77 11.82 3.55
C ALA A 37 -9.61 10.85 3.69
N LYS A 38 -9.91 9.57 3.93
CA LYS A 38 -8.94 8.47 3.88
C LYS A 38 -8.23 8.62 2.55
N LYS A 39 -7.03 9.22 2.55
CA LYS A 39 -6.17 9.26 1.36
C LYS A 39 -5.96 7.80 0.98
N GLU A 40 -6.67 7.35 -0.03
CA GLU A 40 -6.51 5.98 -0.52
C GLU A 40 -5.05 5.82 -0.92
N VAL A 41 -4.36 4.88 -0.29
CA VAL A 41 -2.94 4.65 -0.56
C VAL A 41 -2.80 4.25 -2.01
N LYS A 42 -2.21 5.15 -2.80
CA LYS A 42 -2.00 4.95 -4.23
C LYS A 42 -1.10 3.74 -4.46
N LYS A 43 -1.57 2.80 -5.29
CA LYS A 43 -0.91 1.50 -5.52
C LYS A 43 0.10 1.53 -6.67
N TYR A 44 -0.06 2.45 -7.59
CA TYR A 44 0.74 2.61 -8.80
C TYR A 44 0.65 4.05 -9.31
N GLY A 45 1.67 4.48 -10.05
CA GLY A 45 1.61 5.73 -10.82
C GLY A 45 1.02 5.51 -12.21
N ILE A 46 0.51 6.56 -12.81
CA ILE A 46 0.07 6.63 -14.20
C ILE A 46 1.09 7.46 -14.98
N PHE A 47 1.76 6.82 -15.92
CA PHE A 47 2.59 7.48 -16.92
C PHE A 47 1.78 7.60 -18.22
N THR A 48 1.58 8.81 -18.72
CA THR A 48 0.86 9.04 -19.99
C THR A 48 1.86 9.35 -21.10
N ASP A 49 1.86 8.58 -22.19
CA ASP A 49 2.74 8.85 -23.33
C ASP A 49 2.18 9.98 -24.23
N VAL A 50 2.97 10.41 -25.22
CA VAL A 50 2.60 11.45 -26.20
C VAL A 50 1.32 11.13 -26.99
N ASN A 51 1.02 9.85 -27.21
CA ASN A 51 -0.20 9.41 -27.86
C ASN A 51 -1.43 9.37 -26.92
N GLY A 52 -1.27 9.81 -25.67
CA GLY A 52 -2.31 9.80 -24.66
C GLY A 52 -2.58 8.41 -24.06
N CYS A 53 -1.73 7.41 -24.30
CA CYS A 53 -1.86 6.10 -23.68
C CYS A 53 -1.36 6.16 -22.23
N LYS A 54 -2.14 5.57 -21.33
CA LYS A 54 -1.87 5.47 -19.90
C LYS A 54 -1.21 4.13 -19.59
N HIS A 55 -0.03 4.23 -18.98
CA HIS A 55 0.78 3.13 -18.51
C HIS A 55 0.72 3.12 -16.98
N LYS A 56 0.19 2.04 -16.40
CA LYS A 56 0.28 1.83 -14.96
C LYS A 56 1.71 1.40 -14.62
N VAL A 57 2.41 2.18 -13.81
CA VAL A 57 3.86 2.00 -13.56
C VAL A 57 4.24 2.00 -12.08
N LEU A 58 5.38 1.35 -11.81
CA LEU A 58 6.13 1.39 -10.57
C LEU A 58 7.57 1.72 -10.90
N GLN A 59 8.22 2.52 -10.06
CA GLN A 59 9.62 2.87 -10.25
C GLN A 59 10.50 1.87 -9.52
N SER A 60 11.58 1.43 -10.16
CA SER A 60 12.60 0.60 -9.52
C SER A 60 13.94 0.78 -10.21
N TYR A 61 15.01 0.92 -9.42
CA TYR A 61 16.35 1.28 -9.92
C TYR A 61 16.29 2.44 -10.93
N GLU A 62 15.56 3.50 -10.57
CA GLU A 62 15.34 4.72 -11.38
C GLU A 62 14.56 4.51 -12.70
N LYS A 63 14.16 3.27 -13.01
CA LYS A 63 13.41 2.94 -14.23
C LYS A 63 11.93 2.74 -13.93
N LEU A 64 11.08 3.32 -14.75
CA LEU A 64 9.64 3.04 -14.73
C LEU A 64 9.38 1.68 -15.37
N ARG A 65 8.68 0.82 -14.64
CA ARG A 65 8.28 -0.53 -15.08
C ARG A 65 6.78 -0.66 -14.98
N LEU A 66 6.19 -1.37 -15.94
CA LEU A 66 4.75 -1.58 -15.98
C LEU A 66 4.29 -2.44 -14.80
N THR A 67 3.14 -2.13 -14.23
CA THR A 67 2.45 -3.06 -13.31
C THR A 67 1.44 -3.96 -14.02
N SER A 68 0.92 -3.52 -15.17
CA SER A 68 0.04 -4.28 -16.04
C SER A 68 0.61 -4.34 -17.46
N CYS A 69 0.40 -5.47 -18.12
CA CYS A 69 0.77 -5.65 -19.53
C CYS A 69 -0.30 -5.12 -20.50
N VAL A 70 -1.29 -4.41 -19.97
CA VAL A 70 -2.30 -3.69 -20.73
C VAL A 70 -2.00 -2.20 -20.63
N ILE A 71 -1.88 -1.57 -21.79
CA ILE A 71 -1.68 -0.13 -21.96
C ILE A 71 -3.03 0.45 -22.39
N GLU A 72 -3.54 1.39 -21.61
CA GLU A 72 -4.87 1.97 -21.83
C GLU A 72 -4.75 3.16 -22.77
N CYS A 73 -5.15 3.03 -24.03
CA CYS A 73 -5.12 4.14 -24.99
C CYS A 73 -6.54 4.63 -25.32
N PRO A 74 -6.71 5.89 -25.77
CA PRO A 74 -8.03 6.46 -26.06
C PRO A 74 -8.84 5.69 -27.10
N LYS A 75 -8.18 5.08 -28.10
CA LYS A 75 -8.84 4.35 -29.20
C LYS A 75 -9.08 2.87 -28.89
N TYR A 76 -8.04 2.18 -28.42
CA TYR A 76 -8.09 0.76 -28.08
C TYR A 76 -6.95 0.41 -27.14
N ASN A 77 -7.18 -0.56 -26.25
CA ASN A 77 -6.14 -1.01 -25.32
C ASN A 77 -5.06 -1.81 -26.07
N LYS A 78 -3.81 -1.42 -25.87
CA LYS A 78 -2.65 -2.12 -26.43
C LYS A 78 -2.12 -3.12 -25.43
N THR A 79 -1.46 -4.16 -25.94
CA THR A 79 -0.70 -5.09 -25.10
C THR A 79 0.74 -4.61 -25.06
N ALA A 80 1.36 -4.61 -23.89
CA ALA A 80 2.78 -4.30 -23.73
C ALA A 80 3.64 -5.29 -24.56
N PRO A 81 4.85 -4.89 -24.96
CA PRO A 81 5.74 -5.74 -25.75
C PRO A 81 5.96 -7.12 -25.09
N PHE A 82 6.03 -8.16 -25.91
CA PHE A 82 6.21 -9.52 -25.40
C PHE A 82 7.49 -9.63 -24.55
N ARG A 83 7.39 -10.30 -23.40
CA ARG A 83 8.47 -10.45 -22.41
C ARG A 83 8.97 -9.14 -21.78
N SER A 84 8.29 -8.01 -21.94
CA SER A 84 8.63 -6.80 -21.19
C SER A 84 8.56 -7.05 -19.68
N THR A 85 9.48 -6.48 -18.93
CA THR A 85 9.49 -6.59 -17.46
C THR A 85 8.29 -5.86 -16.87
N CYS A 86 7.60 -6.53 -15.96
CA CYS A 86 6.51 -5.95 -15.18
C CYS A 86 6.76 -6.17 -13.68
N LEU A 87 6.21 -5.30 -12.84
CA LEU A 87 6.36 -5.33 -11.39
C LEU A 87 4.99 -5.39 -10.72
N GLN A 88 4.87 -6.21 -9.68
CA GLN A 88 3.68 -6.25 -8.85
C GLN A 88 4.03 -5.92 -7.41
N LEU A 89 3.34 -4.92 -6.88
CA LEU A 89 3.47 -4.52 -5.49
C LEU A 89 3.02 -5.65 -4.56
N LEU A 90 3.90 -6.09 -3.66
CA LEU A 90 3.52 -7.01 -2.61
C LEU A 90 2.90 -6.18 -1.48
N LYS A 91 1.60 -6.39 -1.22
CA LYS A 91 0.96 -5.78 -0.06
C LYS A 91 1.59 -6.38 1.20
N LYS A 92 2.21 -5.56 2.03
CA LYS A 92 2.41 -5.90 3.44
C LYS A 92 1.09 -5.65 4.17
N THR A 93 0.69 -6.58 5.02
CA THR A 93 -0.56 -6.55 5.79
C THR A 93 -0.56 -5.46 6.89
N VAL A 94 0.58 -4.83 7.13
CA VAL A 94 0.74 -3.84 8.21
C VAL A 94 0.77 -2.43 7.61
N GLN A 95 -0.07 -1.57 8.20
CA GLN A 95 -0.38 -0.20 7.78
C GLN A 95 0.84 0.73 7.90
N GLU A 96 1.80 0.64 6.97
CA GLU A 96 2.92 1.60 6.93
C GLU A 96 2.39 2.95 6.39
N ARG A 97 2.11 3.86 7.33
CA ARG A 97 2.06 5.32 7.11
C ARG A 97 3.44 5.76 6.66
N GLU A 98 3.72 5.68 5.37
CA GLU A 98 4.81 6.42 4.72
C GLU A 98 4.65 6.23 3.21
N ASP A 99 4.07 7.22 2.53
CA ASP A 99 3.90 7.22 1.07
C ASP A 99 5.25 7.11 0.32
N SER A 100 6.38 7.38 1.01
CA SER A 100 7.73 7.39 0.46
C SER A 100 8.59 6.16 0.80
N ALA A 101 8.11 5.25 1.66
CA ALA A 101 8.91 4.08 2.03
C ALA A 101 9.09 3.12 0.85
N PRO A 102 10.29 2.51 0.67
CA PRO A 102 10.52 1.53 -0.38
C PRO A 102 9.66 0.29 -0.14
N LYS A 103 8.77 0.02 -1.09
CA LYS A 103 7.90 -1.17 -1.07
C LYS A 103 8.64 -2.34 -1.73
N THR A 104 8.24 -3.56 -1.39
CA THR A 104 8.76 -4.75 -2.05
C THR A 104 7.88 -5.08 -3.26
N CYS A 105 8.48 -5.20 -4.43
CA CYS A 105 7.80 -5.64 -5.65
C CYS A 105 8.30 -7.02 -6.07
N ARG A 106 7.40 -7.80 -6.65
CA ARG A 106 7.73 -9.05 -7.33
C ARG A 106 7.92 -8.78 -8.82
N VAL A 107 8.98 -9.34 -9.39
CA VAL A 107 9.34 -9.15 -10.79
C VAL A 107 8.65 -10.21 -11.63
N GLY A 108 8.09 -9.79 -12.76
CA GLY A 108 7.46 -10.66 -13.74
C GLY A 108 7.79 -10.28 -15.17
N ARG A 109 7.19 -11.02 -16.10
CA ARG A 109 7.26 -10.75 -17.54
C ARG A 109 5.86 -10.71 -18.15
N CYS A 110 5.69 -9.87 -19.16
CA CYS A 110 4.46 -9.80 -19.91
C CYS A 110 4.31 -10.99 -20.86
N VAL A 111 3.25 -11.77 -20.62
CA VAL A 111 2.79 -12.84 -21.50
C VAL A 111 1.35 -12.53 -21.85
N HIS A 112 1.11 -12.18 -23.12
CA HIS A 112 -0.19 -11.66 -23.54
C HIS A 112 -0.54 -10.42 -22.70
N ARG A 113 -1.75 -10.34 -22.15
CA ARG A 113 -2.23 -9.22 -21.31
C ARG A 113 -1.89 -9.36 -19.82
N ARG A 114 -1.14 -10.38 -19.41
CA ARG A 114 -0.88 -10.68 -18.00
C ARG A 114 0.59 -10.53 -17.63
N CYS A 115 0.82 -10.00 -16.43
CA CYS A 115 2.14 -10.02 -15.80
C CYS A 115 2.33 -11.36 -15.09
N VAL A 116 3.18 -12.23 -15.64
CA VAL A 116 3.52 -13.52 -15.04
C VAL A 116 4.68 -13.32 -14.08
N LEU A 117 4.42 -13.46 -12.78
CA LEU A 117 5.41 -13.22 -11.73
C LEU A 117 6.41 -14.37 -11.62
N GLY A 118 7.69 -14.04 -11.46
CA GLY A 118 8.78 -14.97 -11.20
C GLY A 118 9.10 -15.11 -9.70
N PRO A 119 10.22 -15.77 -9.35
CA PRO A 119 10.67 -15.90 -7.96
C PRO A 119 11.36 -14.62 -7.43
N THR A 120 11.82 -13.74 -8.31
CA THR A 120 12.62 -12.56 -7.95
C THR A 120 11.78 -11.43 -7.37
N THR A 121 12.30 -10.79 -6.32
CA THR A 121 11.76 -9.55 -5.73
C THR A 121 12.78 -8.43 -5.78
N GLN A 122 12.31 -7.19 -5.76
CA GLN A 122 13.16 -5.99 -5.74
C GLN A 122 12.48 -4.83 -5.02
N LYS A 123 13.26 -3.83 -4.61
CA LYS A 123 12.73 -2.59 -4.06
C LYS A 123 12.06 -1.76 -5.16
N CYS A 124 10.92 -1.16 -4.84
CA CYS A 124 10.17 -0.33 -5.75
C CYS A 124 9.43 0.79 -5.02
N TRP A 125 9.05 1.82 -5.77
CA TRP A 125 8.32 2.97 -5.29
C TRP A 125 7.12 3.24 -6.19
N VAL A 126 6.11 3.88 -5.63
CA VAL A 126 4.98 4.37 -6.40
C VAL A 126 5.35 5.78 -6.87
N PRO A 127 5.62 5.99 -8.16
CA PRO A 127 5.92 7.33 -8.65
C PRO A 127 4.65 8.19 -8.67
N GLU A 128 4.84 9.50 -8.72
CA GLU A 128 3.77 10.43 -9.05
C GLU A 128 3.27 10.20 -10.49
N ASP A 129 2.07 10.69 -10.78
CA ASP A 129 1.57 10.64 -12.16
C ASP A 129 2.37 11.60 -13.01
N SER A 130 2.83 11.11 -14.16
CA SER A 130 3.68 11.86 -15.07
C SER A 130 3.19 11.73 -16.49
N LYS A 131 3.53 12.71 -17.32
CA LYS A 131 3.22 12.71 -18.75
C LYS A 131 4.52 12.90 -19.51
N ASP A 132 4.68 12.19 -20.61
CA ASP A 132 5.78 12.45 -21.54
C ASP A 132 5.45 13.69 -22.37
N TYR A 133 6.33 14.68 -22.31
CA TYR A 133 6.22 15.92 -23.08
C TYR A 133 7.16 15.94 -24.29
N ARG A 134 7.95 14.88 -24.53
CA ARG A 134 8.87 14.82 -25.67
C ARG A 134 8.16 14.38 -26.95
N GLU A 135 7.86 15.36 -27.80
CA GLU A 135 7.49 15.19 -29.21
C GLU A 135 8.68 14.75 -30.08
#